data_AF-L0K8Z5-F1
#
_entry.id   AF-L0K8Z5-F1
#
_cell.length_a   1.000
_cell.length_b   1.000
_cell.length_c   1.000
_cell.angle_alpha   90.00
_cell.angle_beta   90.00
_cell.angle_gamma   90.00
#
_symmetry.space_group_name_H-M   'P 1'
#
loop_
_entity.id
_entity.type
_entity.pdbx_description
1 polymer ?
#
loop_
_entity_poly.entity_id
_entity_poly.type
_entity_poly.pdbx_seq_one_letter_code
_entity_poly.pdbx_strand_id
1 'polypeptide(L)'
;MLKIGHRGAPILAPENTLASFRQAITCGVDMIELDIQLTKDNQLVVFHDDDLSRIVGVNTRVEELTLAKLKEFDIGSSFDKDFKEERIPTLQEVIQLVKGQVKLNIELKPRVANREVLLRKLVVLLEEEQFKDKVIISSFNHWLLKDLKEIDSTIKTAILIASLPINPVKMIEDATADGIHPHHLVVTKELVAKVQKKGYFLNVWTVNNQVEVDKLQSYGVDGIITDNPGKY
;
A
#
# COMPACT_ATOMS: atom_id res chain seq x y z
N MET A 1 0.57 18.47 -0.39
CA MET A 1 1.18 17.20 0.01
C MET A 1 0.06 16.28 0.45
N LEU A 2 0.01 15.07 -0.10
CA LEU A 2 -0.97 14.05 0.27
C LEU A 2 -0.66 13.47 1.64
N LYS A 3 -1.69 13.25 2.43
CA LYS A 3 -1.64 12.50 3.68
C LYS A 3 -2.12 11.08 3.42
N ILE A 4 -1.22 10.11 3.61
CA ILE A 4 -1.46 8.71 3.28
C ILE A 4 -1.39 7.87 4.56
N GLY A 5 -2.48 7.21 4.94
CA GLY A 5 -2.49 6.33 6.11
C GLY A 5 -1.84 4.98 5.80
N HIS A 6 -0.67 4.69 6.38
CA HIS A 6 0.05 3.42 6.22
C HIS A 6 -0.76 2.29 6.83
N ARG A 7 -1.17 1.29 6.04
CA ARG A 7 -2.06 0.20 6.49
C ARG A 7 -3.34 0.70 7.20
N GLY A 8 -3.80 1.89 6.82
CA GLY A 8 -4.86 2.66 7.48
C GLY A 8 -4.33 3.60 8.57
N ALA A 9 -4.74 3.39 9.82
CA ALA A 9 -4.31 4.14 11.00
C ALA A 9 -3.84 3.15 12.10
N PRO A 10 -2.69 2.48 11.92
CA PRO A 10 -2.25 1.34 12.73
C PRO A 10 -1.90 1.71 14.19
N ILE A 11 -1.87 3.00 14.53
CA ILE A 11 -1.78 3.47 15.92
C ILE A 11 -3.15 3.48 16.63
N LEU A 12 -4.25 3.52 15.86
CA LEU A 12 -5.62 3.65 16.38
C LEU A 12 -6.45 2.36 16.26
N ALA A 13 -6.06 1.46 15.37
CA ALA A 13 -6.75 0.20 15.10
C ALA A 13 -5.77 -0.80 14.45
N PRO A 14 -6.04 -2.12 14.48
CA PRO A 14 -5.15 -3.14 13.91
C PRO A 14 -4.85 -2.89 12.43
N GLU A 15 -3.58 -2.96 12.03
CA GLU A 15 -3.12 -2.71 10.66
C GLU A 15 -3.88 -3.54 9.60
N ASN A 16 -4.09 -2.99 8.40
CA ASN A 16 -4.70 -3.70 7.27
C ASN A 16 -6.12 -4.28 7.55
N THR A 17 -6.86 -3.69 8.48
CA THR A 17 -8.24 -4.06 8.80
C THR A 17 -9.26 -3.03 8.33
N LEU A 18 -10.53 -3.44 8.23
CA LEU A 18 -11.61 -2.49 7.92
C LEU A 18 -11.76 -1.44 9.03
N ALA A 19 -11.51 -1.79 10.30
CA ALA A 19 -11.44 -0.82 11.39
C ALA A 19 -10.36 0.24 11.18
N SER A 20 -9.14 -0.17 10.84
CA SER A 20 -8.02 0.75 10.58
C SER A 20 -8.31 1.70 9.43
N PHE A 21 -8.96 1.21 8.36
CA PHE A 21 -9.36 2.05 7.24
C PHE A 21 -10.47 3.04 7.60
N ARG A 22 -11.47 2.64 8.41
CA ARG A 22 -12.48 3.57 8.96
C ARG A 22 -11.85 4.68 9.81
N GLN A 23 -10.86 4.32 10.64
CA GLN A 23 -10.15 5.31 11.45
C GLN A 23 -9.33 6.28 10.59
N ALA A 24 -8.66 5.78 9.55
CA ALA A 24 -7.92 6.63 8.62
C ALA A 24 -8.85 7.62 7.90
N ILE A 25 -10.02 7.18 7.42
CA ILE A 25 -11.05 8.05 6.83
C ILE A 25 -11.47 9.14 7.83
N THR A 26 -11.71 8.76 9.10
CA THR A 26 -12.08 9.71 10.16
C THR A 26 -10.97 10.73 10.43
N CYS A 27 -9.70 10.34 10.27
CA CYS A 27 -8.55 11.24 10.37
C CYS A 27 -8.39 12.20 9.17
N GLY A 28 -9.24 12.07 8.15
CA GLY A 28 -9.22 12.93 6.96
C GLY A 28 -8.01 12.71 6.05
N VAL A 29 -7.54 11.47 5.90
CA VAL A 29 -6.48 11.14 4.94
C VAL A 29 -6.96 11.32 3.49
N ASP A 30 -6.04 11.67 2.59
CA ASP A 30 -6.33 11.74 1.15
C ASP A 30 -6.34 10.34 0.49
N MET A 31 -5.54 9.44 1.07
CA MET A 31 -5.30 8.10 0.55
C MET A 31 -5.00 7.14 1.70
N ILE A 32 -5.30 5.87 1.50
CA ILE A 32 -4.92 4.79 2.41
C ILE A 32 -3.95 3.86 1.69
N GLU A 33 -2.83 3.56 2.32
CA GLU A 33 -1.92 2.52 1.88
C GLU A 33 -2.32 1.17 2.49
N LEU A 34 -2.16 0.10 1.71
CA LEU A 34 -2.43 -1.28 2.13
C LEU A 34 -1.61 -2.29 1.34
N ASP A 35 -1.47 -3.48 1.89
CA ASP A 35 -0.70 -4.58 1.32
C ASP A 35 -1.62 -5.66 0.75
N ILE A 36 -1.40 -6.12 -0.49
CA ILE A 36 -2.17 -7.25 -1.03
C ILE A 36 -1.36 -8.51 -1.31
N GLN A 37 -2.02 -9.64 -1.12
CA GLN A 37 -1.53 -10.97 -1.42
C GLN A 37 -2.64 -11.84 -2.05
N LEU A 38 -2.23 -12.98 -2.60
CA LEU A 38 -3.12 -13.94 -3.25
C LEU A 38 -3.31 -15.17 -2.35
N THR A 39 -4.56 -15.59 -2.13
CA THR A 39 -4.89 -16.82 -1.42
C THR A 39 -4.72 -18.05 -2.31
N LYS A 40 -4.79 -19.26 -1.73
CA LYS A 40 -4.76 -20.55 -2.46
C LYS A 40 -5.82 -20.66 -3.55
N ASP A 41 -7.01 -20.12 -3.29
CA ASP A 41 -8.15 -20.05 -4.20
C ASP A 41 -8.19 -18.72 -5.00
N ASN A 42 -7.03 -18.10 -5.16
CA ASN A 42 -6.77 -16.92 -5.98
C ASN A 42 -7.57 -15.68 -5.60
N GLN A 43 -7.93 -15.47 -4.35
CA GLN A 43 -8.60 -14.24 -3.88
C GLN A 43 -7.57 -13.18 -3.48
N LEU A 44 -7.87 -11.91 -3.75
CA LEU A 44 -7.03 -10.79 -3.32
C LEU A 44 -7.38 -10.41 -1.89
N VAL A 45 -6.45 -10.63 -0.97
CA VAL A 45 -6.60 -10.31 0.45
C VAL A 45 -5.63 -9.23 0.89
N VAL A 46 -5.99 -8.50 1.93
CA VAL A 46 -5.23 -7.37 2.46
C VAL A 46 -4.48 -7.80 3.71
N PHE A 47 -3.17 -8.02 3.58
CA PHE A 47 -2.32 -8.54 4.64
C PHE A 47 -0.83 -8.32 4.35
N HIS A 48 -0.05 -7.92 5.36
CA HIS A 48 1.34 -7.51 5.17
C HIS A 48 2.33 -8.68 5.11
N ASP A 49 2.31 -9.56 6.12
CA ASP A 49 3.35 -10.59 6.28
C ASP A 49 3.08 -11.77 5.34
N ASP A 50 4.13 -12.48 4.93
CA ASP A 50 4.00 -13.70 4.11
C ASP A 50 3.18 -14.80 4.82
N ASP A 51 3.25 -14.84 6.15
CA ASP A 51 2.62 -15.84 7.02
C ASP A 51 1.89 -15.21 8.21
N LEU A 52 1.05 -16.00 8.88
CA LEU A 52 0.20 -15.54 9.97
C LEU A 52 0.90 -15.53 11.35
N SER A 53 2.21 -15.77 11.43
CA SER A 53 2.89 -16.06 12.71
C SER A 53 2.88 -14.88 13.66
N ARG A 54 3.12 -13.65 13.16
CA ARG A 54 3.19 -12.45 14.02
C ARG A 54 1.85 -12.10 14.66
N ILE A 55 0.76 -12.22 13.91
CA ILE A 55 -0.56 -11.71 14.31
C ILE A 55 -1.42 -12.81 14.94
N VAL A 56 -1.35 -14.03 14.39
CA VAL A 56 -2.24 -15.15 14.75
C VAL A 56 -1.47 -16.29 15.44
N GLY A 57 -0.14 -16.31 15.37
CA GLY A 57 0.69 -17.39 15.93
C GLY A 57 0.69 -18.66 15.09
N VAL A 58 0.25 -18.59 13.83
CA VAL A 58 0.19 -19.73 12.89
C VAL A 58 1.25 -19.57 11.81
N ASN A 59 2.20 -20.50 11.77
CA ASN A 59 3.24 -20.53 10.73
C ASN A 59 2.71 -21.18 9.45
N THR A 60 1.81 -20.48 8.77
CA THR A 60 1.26 -20.88 7.47
C THR A 60 1.15 -19.66 6.59
N ARG A 61 1.58 -19.79 5.33
CA ARG A 61 1.59 -18.69 4.37
C ARG A 61 0.19 -18.37 3.89
N VAL A 62 -0.06 -17.10 3.55
CA VAL A 62 -1.36 -16.65 3.01
C VAL A 62 -1.72 -17.42 1.74
N GLU A 63 -0.75 -17.66 0.86
CA GLU A 63 -0.91 -18.38 -0.41
C GLU A 63 -1.27 -19.86 -0.26
N GLU A 64 -1.11 -20.44 0.94
CA GLU A 64 -1.43 -21.84 1.24
C GLU A 64 -2.86 -22.04 1.73
N LEU A 65 -3.58 -20.96 2.04
CA LEU A 65 -4.91 -20.99 2.65
C LEU A 65 -5.97 -20.43 1.71
N THR A 66 -7.18 -20.98 1.77
CA THR A 66 -8.33 -20.42 1.04
C THR A 66 -8.84 -19.17 1.74
N LEU A 67 -9.57 -18.31 1.01
CA LEU A 67 -10.22 -17.14 1.61
C LEU A 67 -11.14 -17.54 2.78
N ALA A 68 -11.92 -18.62 2.59
CA ALA A 68 -12.80 -19.13 3.64
C ALA A 68 -12.04 -19.44 4.94
N LYS A 69 -10.85 -20.06 4.83
CA LYS A 69 -10.03 -20.37 5.99
C LYS A 69 -9.39 -19.13 6.61
N LEU A 70 -8.93 -18.18 5.78
CA LEU A 70 -8.34 -16.93 6.26
C LEU A 70 -9.36 -16.08 7.03
N LYS A 71 -10.64 -16.12 6.65
CA LYS A 71 -11.73 -15.43 7.33
C LYS A 71 -12.08 -15.98 8.72
N GLU A 72 -11.53 -17.14 9.11
CA GLU A 72 -11.69 -17.68 10.46
C GLU A 72 -10.73 -17.03 11.47
N PHE A 73 -9.63 -16.42 11.02
CA PHE A 73 -8.62 -15.88 11.92
C PHE A 73 -8.96 -14.47 12.39
N ASP A 74 -8.93 -14.30 13.71
CA ASP A 74 -8.93 -12.99 14.38
C ASP A 74 -7.57 -12.32 14.18
N ILE A 75 -7.58 -11.12 13.59
CA ILE A 75 -6.39 -10.30 13.38
C ILE A 75 -6.43 -8.97 14.16
N GLY A 76 -7.43 -8.81 15.05
CA GLY A 76 -7.62 -7.59 15.83
C GLY A 76 -7.27 -7.74 17.30
N SER A 77 -7.49 -8.91 17.91
CA SER A 77 -7.27 -9.09 19.36
C SER A 77 -5.82 -8.89 19.81
N SER A 78 -4.84 -9.07 18.93
CA SER A 78 -3.43 -8.79 19.24
C SER A 78 -3.13 -7.29 19.38
N PHE A 79 -4.00 -6.43 18.82
CA PHE A 79 -3.95 -4.99 18.98
C PHE A 79 -4.71 -4.54 20.23
N ASP A 80 -6.01 -4.84 20.29
CA ASP A 80 -6.88 -4.62 21.44
C ASP A 80 -8.09 -5.57 21.35
N LYS A 81 -8.57 -6.05 22.49
CA LYS A 81 -9.72 -6.96 22.60
C LYS A 81 -11.01 -6.41 21.98
N ASP A 82 -11.13 -5.09 21.88
CA ASP A 82 -12.29 -4.43 21.28
C ASP A 82 -12.36 -4.66 19.76
N PHE A 83 -11.26 -5.10 19.13
CA PHE A 83 -11.19 -5.45 17.70
C PHE A 83 -11.27 -6.96 17.41
N LYS A 84 -11.69 -7.79 18.37
CA LYS A 84 -11.77 -9.26 18.20
C LYS A 84 -12.60 -9.77 17.01
N GLU A 85 -13.44 -8.92 16.42
CA GLU A 85 -14.27 -9.26 15.25
C GLU A 85 -13.58 -8.92 13.92
N GLU A 86 -12.41 -8.27 13.94
CA GLU A 86 -11.67 -7.98 12.72
C GLU A 86 -11.08 -9.27 12.13
N ARG A 87 -11.20 -9.37 10.81
CA ARG A 87 -10.73 -10.50 9.98
C ARG A 87 -9.89 -9.95 8.85
N ILE A 88 -9.08 -10.80 8.22
CA ILE A 88 -8.36 -10.47 7.00
C ILE A 88 -9.38 -10.00 5.93
N PRO A 89 -9.32 -8.75 5.47
CA PRO A 89 -10.23 -8.26 4.43
C PRO A 89 -9.79 -8.77 3.05
N THR A 90 -10.75 -8.86 2.15
CA THR A 90 -10.50 -8.89 0.71
C THR A 90 -10.27 -7.48 0.20
N LEU A 91 -9.55 -7.33 -0.90
CA LEU A 91 -9.39 -6.01 -1.54
C LEU A 91 -10.75 -5.43 -1.97
N GLN A 92 -11.71 -6.27 -2.36
CA GLN A 92 -13.05 -5.83 -2.73
C GLN A 92 -13.79 -5.18 -1.55
N GLU A 93 -13.77 -5.82 -0.36
CA GLU A 93 -14.38 -5.24 0.84
C GLU A 93 -13.76 -3.88 1.20
N VAL A 94 -12.44 -3.73 1.01
CA VAL A 94 -11.77 -2.44 1.23
C VAL A 94 -12.19 -1.40 0.21
N ILE A 95 -12.22 -1.73 -1.09
CA ILE A 95 -12.68 -0.81 -2.14
C ILE A 95 -14.11 -0.35 -1.84
N GLN A 96 -15.02 -1.27 -1.49
CA GLN A 96 -16.40 -0.94 -1.14
C GLN A 96 -16.50 -0.01 0.07
N LEU A 97 -15.64 -0.18 1.07
CA LEU A 97 -15.58 0.70 2.23
C LEU A 97 -15.12 2.12 1.86
N VAL A 98 -14.07 2.26 1.03
CA VAL A 98 -13.42 3.56 0.78
C VAL A 98 -14.00 4.32 -0.42
N LYS A 99 -14.78 3.66 -1.28
CA LYS A 99 -15.28 4.22 -2.53
C LYS A 99 -16.09 5.49 -2.29
N GLY A 100 -15.73 6.55 -3.03
CA GLY A 100 -16.32 7.88 -2.88
C GLY A 100 -15.76 8.71 -1.72
N GLN A 101 -14.85 8.17 -0.90
CA GLN A 101 -14.30 8.85 0.27
C GLN A 101 -12.80 9.13 0.13
N VAL A 102 -11.99 8.11 -0.12
CA VAL A 102 -10.51 8.22 -0.20
C VAL A 102 -9.95 7.38 -1.34
N LYS A 103 -8.71 7.69 -1.76
CA LYS A 103 -7.96 6.90 -2.75
C LYS A 103 -7.20 5.75 -2.07
N LEU A 104 -6.63 4.82 -2.85
CA LEU A 104 -5.77 3.76 -2.33
C LEU A 104 -4.34 3.82 -2.91
N ASN A 105 -3.34 3.53 -2.10
CA ASN A 105 -2.03 3.04 -2.53
C ASN A 105 -1.97 1.53 -2.22
N ILE A 106 -1.96 0.70 -3.25
CA ILE A 106 -1.98 -0.76 -3.09
C ILE A 106 -0.55 -1.27 -3.31
N GLU A 107 0.10 -1.75 -2.25
CA GLU A 107 1.40 -2.42 -2.36
C GLU A 107 1.22 -3.86 -2.86
N LEU A 108 1.90 -4.19 -3.96
CA LEU A 108 2.12 -5.57 -4.38
C LEU A 108 3.35 -6.10 -3.67
N LYS A 109 3.17 -7.13 -2.84
CA LYS A 109 4.29 -7.77 -2.13
C LYS A 109 5.31 -8.34 -3.11
N PRO A 110 6.63 -8.27 -2.80
CA PRO A 110 7.67 -8.63 -3.75
C PRO A 110 7.67 -10.11 -4.11
N ARG A 111 7.26 -10.97 -3.16
CA ARG A 111 7.04 -12.38 -3.38
C ARG A 111 5.57 -12.61 -3.69
N VAL A 112 5.30 -13.22 -4.84
CA VAL A 112 3.95 -13.53 -5.30
C VAL A 112 3.92 -14.97 -5.78
N ALA A 113 3.02 -15.80 -5.24
CA ALA A 113 2.82 -17.19 -5.67
C ALA A 113 2.56 -17.29 -7.18
N ASN A 114 1.62 -16.47 -7.68
CA ASN A 114 1.25 -16.44 -9.08
C ASN A 114 1.06 -15.00 -9.56
N ARG A 115 2.15 -14.44 -10.11
CA ARG A 115 2.21 -13.07 -10.62
C ARG A 115 1.13 -12.76 -11.64
N GLU A 116 0.96 -13.60 -12.66
CA GLU A 116 0.00 -13.34 -13.74
C GLU A 116 -1.43 -13.30 -13.20
N VAL A 117 -1.80 -14.26 -12.36
CA VAL A 117 -3.13 -14.31 -11.75
C VAL A 117 -3.38 -13.08 -10.86
N LEU A 118 -2.41 -12.71 -10.03
CA LEU A 118 -2.54 -11.53 -9.17
C LEU A 118 -2.79 -10.26 -10.00
N LEU A 119 -1.96 -9.99 -11.00
CA LEU A 119 -2.06 -8.77 -11.81
C LEU A 119 -3.38 -8.73 -12.61
N ARG A 120 -3.76 -9.83 -13.28
CA ARG A 120 -5.02 -9.88 -14.03
C ARG A 120 -6.23 -9.70 -13.12
N LYS A 121 -6.26 -10.37 -11.96
CA LYS A 121 -7.38 -10.22 -11.02
C LYS A 121 -7.46 -8.81 -10.44
N LEU A 122 -6.33 -8.17 -10.19
CA LEU A 122 -6.31 -6.78 -9.73
C LEU A 122 -6.91 -5.85 -10.78
N VAL A 123 -6.48 -5.95 -12.04
CA VAL A 123 -7.02 -5.10 -13.13
C VAL A 123 -8.51 -5.33 -13.31
N VAL A 124 -8.97 -6.59 -13.34
CA VAL A 124 -10.40 -6.92 -13.47
C VAL A 124 -11.19 -6.32 -12.30
N LEU A 125 -10.74 -6.51 -11.06
CA LEU A 125 -11.44 -5.98 -9.89
C LEU A 125 -11.52 -4.44 -9.91
N LEU A 126 -10.43 -3.76 -10.27
CA LEU A 126 -10.42 -2.29 -10.35
C LEU A 126 -11.35 -1.75 -11.44
N GLU A 127 -11.50 -2.47 -12.55
CA GLU A 127 -12.44 -2.13 -13.63
C GLU A 127 -13.89 -2.37 -13.19
N GLU A 128 -14.20 -3.55 -12.63
CA GLU A 128 -15.54 -3.90 -12.13
C GLU A 128 -16.01 -2.94 -11.04
N GLU A 129 -15.12 -2.56 -10.13
CA GLU A 129 -15.41 -1.61 -9.06
C GLU A 129 -15.28 -0.14 -9.50
N GLN A 130 -14.99 0.15 -10.79
CA GLN A 130 -14.81 1.50 -11.33
C GLN A 130 -13.84 2.36 -10.48
N PHE A 131 -12.76 1.73 -10.02
CA PHE A 131 -11.84 2.30 -9.03
C PHE A 131 -10.44 2.58 -9.57
N LYS A 132 -10.21 2.29 -10.86
CA LYS A 132 -8.92 2.44 -11.54
C LYS A 132 -8.27 3.82 -11.40
N ASP A 133 -9.04 4.89 -11.54
CA ASP A 133 -8.52 6.27 -11.44
C ASP A 133 -8.29 6.74 -9.99
N LYS A 134 -8.58 5.88 -9.01
CA LYS A 134 -8.48 6.17 -7.57
C LYS A 134 -7.37 5.38 -6.89
N VAL A 135 -6.51 4.70 -7.65
CA VAL A 135 -5.40 3.92 -7.10
C VAL A 135 -4.03 4.39 -7.58
N ILE A 136 -3.04 4.15 -6.73
CA ILE A 136 -1.63 4.01 -7.10
C ILE A 136 -1.25 2.58 -6.73
N ILE A 137 -0.60 1.86 -7.65
CA ILE A 137 -0.06 0.52 -7.35
C ILE A 137 1.45 0.64 -7.11
N SER A 138 1.93 0.20 -5.96
CA SER A 138 3.34 0.28 -5.61
C SER A 138 3.96 -1.09 -5.35
N SER A 139 5.28 -1.22 -5.51
CA SER A 139 5.98 -2.48 -5.19
C SER A 139 7.48 -2.27 -5.07
N PHE A 140 8.13 -3.05 -4.21
CA PHE A 140 9.59 -3.23 -4.23
C PHE A 140 10.06 -4.11 -5.39
N ASN A 141 9.17 -4.97 -5.91
CA ASN A 141 9.46 -5.78 -7.09
C ASN A 141 9.00 -5.02 -8.34
N HIS A 142 9.92 -4.23 -8.90
CA HIS A 142 9.63 -3.32 -10.01
C HIS A 142 9.20 -4.05 -11.30
N TRP A 143 9.50 -5.35 -11.42
CA TRP A 143 8.98 -6.18 -12.51
C TRP A 143 7.46 -6.34 -12.44
N LEU A 144 6.86 -6.40 -11.24
CA LEU A 144 5.40 -6.46 -11.11
C LEU A 144 4.73 -5.20 -11.68
N LEU A 145 5.35 -4.05 -11.48
CA LEU A 145 4.84 -2.77 -12.00
C LEU A 145 4.97 -2.70 -13.51
N LYS A 146 6.11 -3.15 -14.04
CA LYS A 146 6.33 -3.22 -15.48
C LYS A 146 5.32 -4.14 -16.16
N ASP A 147 5.14 -5.34 -15.63
CA ASP A 147 4.16 -6.30 -16.16
C ASP A 147 2.72 -5.77 -16.03
N LEU A 148 2.39 -5.06 -14.94
CA LEU A 148 1.09 -4.40 -14.78
C LEU A 148 0.87 -3.34 -15.86
N LYS A 149 1.89 -2.55 -16.18
CA LYS A 149 1.83 -1.52 -17.23
C LYS A 149 1.67 -2.12 -18.63
N GLU A 150 2.13 -3.35 -18.86
CA GLU A 150 1.86 -4.09 -20.10
C GLU A 150 0.40 -4.55 -20.19
N ILE A 151 -0.24 -4.85 -19.06
CA ILE A 151 -1.66 -5.25 -18.99
C ILE A 151 -2.59 -4.03 -19.10
N ASP A 152 -2.35 -3.00 -18.28
CA ASP A 152 -3.09 -1.74 -18.31
C ASP A 152 -2.16 -0.56 -17.95
N SER A 153 -1.73 0.18 -18.97
CA SER A 153 -0.82 1.32 -18.81
C SER A 153 -1.47 2.55 -18.18
N THR A 154 -2.81 2.59 -18.06
CA THR A 154 -3.54 3.71 -17.48
C THR A 154 -3.50 3.75 -15.95
N ILE A 155 -3.21 2.60 -15.31
CA ILE A 155 -3.08 2.49 -13.86
C ILE A 155 -1.82 3.24 -13.41
N LYS A 156 -1.95 4.15 -12.44
CA LYS A 156 -0.79 4.83 -11.84
C LYS A 156 0.04 3.87 -11.00
N THR A 157 1.35 3.94 -11.13
CA THR A 157 2.29 3.06 -10.42
C THR A 157 3.45 3.82 -9.79
N ALA A 158 4.02 3.29 -8.71
CA ALA A 158 5.19 3.85 -8.05
C ALA A 158 6.18 2.77 -7.58
N ILE A 159 7.46 2.93 -7.91
CA ILE A 159 8.50 2.02 -7.42
C ILE A 159 8.77 2.28 -5.92
N LEU A 160 8.84 1.24 -5.09
CA LEU A 160 9.30 1.37 -3.70
C LEU A 160 10.83 1.20 -3.64
N ILE A 161 11.50 2.04 -2.85
CA ILE A 161 12.93 1.90 -2.55
C ILE A 161 13.20 2.12 -1.05
N ALA A 162 14.06 1.27 -0.46
CA ALA A 162 14.55 1.43 0.91
C ALA A 162 15.96 2.05 0.98
N SER A 163 16.71 1.96 -0.12
CA SER A 163 18.08 2.47 -0.26
C SER A 163 18.15 3.42 -1.46
N LEU A 164 19.06 4.42 -1.42
CA LEU A 164 19.23 5.35 -2.54
C LEU A 164 20.05 4.69 -3.67
N PRO A 165 19.46 4.41 -4.84
CA PRO A 165 20.22 3.93 -5.99
C PRO A 165 21.03 5.07 -6.61
N ILE A 166 22.05 4.72 -7.41
CA ILE A 166 22.84 5.71 -8.18
C ILE A 166 21.94 6.50 -9.14
N ASN A 167 20.98 5.82 -9.79
CA ASN A 167 20.10 6.40 -10.81
C ASN A 167 18.61 6.14 -10.51
N PRO A 168 18.01 6.81 -9.51
CA PRO A 168 16.62 6.57 -9.11
C PRO A 168 15.62 6.85 -10.24
N VAL A 169 15.83 7.92 -11.01
CA VAL A 169 15.00 8.25 -12.18
C VAL A 169 15.02 7.13 -13.22
N LYS A 170 16.19 6.53 -13.48
CA LYS A 170 16.29 5.43 -14.44
C LYS A 170 15.52 4.19 -13.96
N MET A 171 15.47 3.93 -12.65
CA MET A 171 14.65 2.84 -12.12
C MET A 171 13.15 3.09 -12.34
N ILE A 172 12.69 4.34 -12.20
CA ILE A 172 11.30 4.71 -12.53
C ILE A 172 11.04 4.46 -14.02
N GLU A 173 11.92 4.95 -14.89
CA GLU A 173 11.84 4.79 -16.35
C GLU A 173 11.85 3.29 -16.77
N ASP A 174 12.76 2.48 -16.22
CA ASP A 174 12.91 1.06 -16.55
C ASP A 174 11.71 0.20 -16.09
N ALA A 175 11.05 0.62 -15.00
CA ALA A 175 9.82 0.02 -14.47
C ALA A 175 8.55 0.57 -15.12
N THR A 176 8.68 1.49 -16.08
CA THR A 176 7.58 2.24 -16.72
C THR A 176 6.63 2.90 -15.72
N ALA A 177 7.16 3.27 -14.56
CA ALA A 177 6.38 3.79 -13.44
C ALA A 177 6.14 5.31 -13.54
N ASP A 178 5.20 5.80 -12.74
CA ASP A 178 4.77 7.21 -12.74
C ASP A 178 5.35 8.00 -11.54
N GLY A 179 5.96 7.29 -10.59
CA GLY A 179 6.50 7.87 -9.37
C GLY A 179 7.40 6.93 -8.59
N ILE A 180 7.83 7.40 -7.42
CA ILE A 180 8.69 6.66 -6.50
C ILE A 180 8.22 6.85 -5.07
N HIS A 181 8.26 5.78 -4.29
CA HIS A 181 8.00 5.76 -2.87
C HIS A 181 9.31 5.42 -2.10
N PRO A 182 10.14 6.42 -1.77
CA PRO A 182 11.37 6.19 -1.03
C PRO A 182 11.16 6.12 0.48
N HIS A 183 12.00 5.33 1.15
CA HIS A 183 12.12 5.38 2.61
C HIS A 183 12.63 6.77 3.06
N HIS A 184 12.07 7.32 4.14
CA HIS A 184 12.33 8.69 4.58
C HIS A 184 13.82 9.00 4.80
N LEU A 185 14.58 8.02 5.30
CA LEU A 185 16.03 8.14 5.55
C LEU A 185 16.86 8.41 4.30
N VAL A 186 16.34 8.09 3.09
CA VAL A 186 17.08 8.27 1.84
C VAL A 186 16.64 9.50 1.04
N VAL A 187 15.70 10.29 1.57
CA VAL A 187 15.16 11.45 0.87
C VAL A 187 15.99 12.70 1.11
N THR A 188 16.43 13.34 0.03
CA THR A 188 17.09 14.65 0.03
C THR A 188 16.34 15.62 -0.88
N LYS A 189 16.57 16.93 -0.69
CA LYS A 189 15.99 17.97 -1.55
C LYS A 189 16.40 17.80 -3.02
N GLU A 190 17.62 17.34 -3.26
CA GLU A 190 18.15 17.06 -4.58
C GLU A 190 17.44 15.87 -5.24
N LEU A 191 17.13 14.82 -4.48
CA LEU A 191 16.34 13.69 -4.97
C LEU A 191 14.95 14.15 -5.41
N VAL A 192 14.25 14.89 -4.55
CA VAL A 192 12.90 15.41 -4.83
C VAL A 192 12.91 16.26 -6.10
N ALA A 193 13.81 17.24 -6.17
CA ALA A 193 13.95 18.09 -7.35
C ALA A 193 14.29 17.30 -8.62
N LYS A 194 15.17 16.29 -8.53
CA LYS A 194 15.57 15.45 -9.67
C LYS A 194 14.40 14.62 -10.22
N VAL A 195 13.58 14.06 -9.33
CA VAL A 195 12.40 13.24 -9.69
C VAL A 195 11.30 14.13 -10.28
N GLN A 196 10.97 15.24 -9.62
CA GLN A 196 9.90 16.14 -10.07
C GLN A 196 10.26 16.88 -11.36
N LYS A 197 11.53 17.23 -11.59
CA LYS A 197 11.99 17.81 -12.87
C LYS A 197 11.68 16.91 -14.08
N LYS A 198 11.55 15.61 -13.84
CA LYS A 198 11.20 14.61 -14.86
C LYS A 198 9.69 14.34 -14.98
N GLY A 199 8.87 15.00 -14.15
CA GLY A 199 7.41 14.85 -14.15
C GLY A 199 6.88 13.70 -13.29
N TYR A 200 7.74 13.03 -12.53
CA TYR A 200 7.36 11.94 -11.62
C TYR A 200 6.96 12.48 -10.24
N PHE A 201 6.03 11.79 -9.57
CA PHE A 201 5.66 12.11 -8.18
C PHE A 201 6.50 11.32 -7.16
N LEU A 202 6.58 11.82 -5.93
CA LEU A 202 7.32 11.20 -4.84
C LEU A 202 6.54 11.24 -3.51
N ASN A 203 6.14 10.07 -3.01
CA ASN A 203 5.50 9.92 -1.69
C ASN A 203 6.43 9.18 -0.71
N VAL A 204 6.64 9.67 0.50
CA VAL A 204 7.69 9.16 1.40
C VAL A 204 7.11 8.27 2.50
N TRP A 205 7.74 7.13 2.78
CA TRP A 205 7.34 6.20 3.85
C TRP A 205 8.49 5.88 4.82
N THR A 206 8.25 5.41 6.05
CA THR A 206 7.07 5.72 6.87
C THR A 206 7.46 6.86 7.81
N VAL A 207 6.75 7.98 7.77
CA VAL A 207 7.13 9.20 8.51
C VAL A 207 6.22 9.37 9.72
N ASN A 208 6.78 9.27 10.93
CA ASN A 208 6.00 9.19 12.17
C ASN A 208 6.31 10.26 13.21
N ASN A 209 7.12 11.28 12.88
CA ASN A 209 7.39 12.41 13.77
C ASN A 209 7.29 13.76 13.03
N GLN A 210 6.82 14.80 13.74
CA GLN A 210 6.54 16.12 13.18
C GLN A 210 7.79 16.76 12.55
N VAL A 211 8.96 16.60 13.17
CA VAL A 211 10.20 17.22 12.68
C VAL A 211 10.57 16.70 11.29
N GLU A 212 10.39 15.39 11.05
CA GLU A 212 10.59 14.81 9.72
C GLU A 212 9.50 15.20 8.73
N VAL A 213 8.23 15.31 9.17
CA VAL A 213 7.14 15.81 8.33
C VAL A 213 7.45 17.22 7.83
N ASP A 214 7.78 18.15 8.73
CA ASP A 214 8.10 19.54 8.39
C ASP A 214 9.32 19.63 7.45
N LYS A 215 10.33 18.81 7.71
CA LYS A 215 11.54 18.71 6.87
C LYS A 215 11.19 18.23 5.45
N LEU A 216 10.46 17.13 5.31
CA LEU A 216 10.08 16.58 4.01
C LEU A 216 9.11 17.48 3.26
N GLN A 217 8.19 18.14 3.96
CA GLN A 217 7.34 19.17 3.38
C GLN A 217 8.18 20.34 2.84
N SER A 218 9.23 20.77 3.55
CA SER A 218 10.16 21.80 3.06
C SER A 218 10.97 21.37 1.82
N TYR A 219 11.10 20.06 1.59
CA TYR A 219 11.72 19.53 0.37
C TYR A 219 10.75 19.50 -0.81
N GLY A 220 9.44 19.65 -0.55
CA GLY A 220 8.40 19.67 -1.58
C GLY A 220 7.93 18.27 -2.00
N VAL A 221 7.96 17.28 -1.10
CA VAL A 221 7.44 15.93 -1.39
C VAL A 221 5.94 15.97 -1.72
N ASP A 222 5.50 15.06 -2.60
CA ASP A 222 4.11 15.03 -3.07
C ASP A 222 3.18 14.43 -2.02
N GLY A 223 3.68 13.51 -1.18
CA GLY A 223 2.91 12.87 -0.12
C GLY A 223 3.76 12.24 0.98
N ILE A 224 3.13 11.97 2.11
CA ILE A 224 3.71 11.27 3.25
C ILE A 224 2.81 10.09 3.63
N ILE A 225 3.42 8.93 3.76
CA ILE A 225 2.85 7.68 4.26
C ILE A 225 3.21 7.58 5.75
N THR A 226 2.20 7.51 6.62
CA THR A 226 2.37 7.59 8.09
C THR A 226 1.48 6.60 8.84
N ASP A 227 1.99 6.07 9.95
CA ASP A 227 1.22 5.23 10.88
C ASP A 227 0.23 6.04 11.73
N ASN A 228 0.47 7.35 11.86
CA ASN A 228 -0.32 8.23 12.71
C ASN A 228 -0.96 9.37 11.91
N PRO A 229 -1.92 9.05 11.03
CA PRO A 229 -2.63 10.09 10.30
C PRO A 229 -3.39 11.03 11.24
N GLY A 230 -3.80 10.64 12.45
CA GLY A 230 -4.52 11.57 13.34
C GLY A 230 -3.69 12.79 13.80
N LYS A 231 -2.36 12.73 13.69
CA LYS A 231 -1.45 13.72 14.28
C LYS A 231 -0.88 14.75 13.29
N TYR A 232 -0.82 14.41 11.99
CA TYR A 232 -0.08 15.17 10.97
C TYR A 232 -0.98 15.66 9.84
#